data_AF-A0A6J0NIP1-F1
#
_entry.id   AF-A0A6J0NIP1-F1
#
_cell.length_a   1.000
_cell.length_b   1.000
_cell.length_c   1.000
_cell.angle_alpha   90.00
_cell.angle_beta   90.00
_cell.angle_gamma   90.00
#
_symmetry.space_group_name_H-M   'P 1'
#
loop_
_entity.id
_entity.type
_entity.pdbx_description
1 polymer ?
#
loop_
_entity_poly.entity_id
_entity_poly.type
_entity_poly.pdbx_seq_one_letter_code
_entity_poly.pdbx_strand_id
1 'polypeptide(L)'
;MCWNPISMKFTGVVCIAFVIVLVSALAPTKAVLEEKAECIPTELLSCLPAIQTGSQPTADCCGKLKEQESCLCGYIRNPLFSQYVTSENAHKTLANCGIPYPTC
;
A
#
# COMPACT_ATOMS: atom_id res chain seq x y z
N MET A 1 -11.15 27.98 22.77
CA MET A 1 -12.28 28.78 23.29
C MET A 1 -12.17 30.19 22.74
N CYS A 2 -12.97 30.55 21.75
CA CYS A 2 -13.20 31.95 21.37
C CYS A 2 -14.70 32.15 21.35
N TRP A 3 -15.21 32.83 22.36
CA TRP A 3 -16.63 33.16 22.54
C TRP A 3 -16.99 34.33 21.61
N ASN A 4 -18.11 34.16 20.89
CA ASN A 4 -18.98 35.03 20.05
C ASN A 4 -18.88 36.58 20.16
N PRO A 5 -19.53 37.41 19.30
CA PRO A 5 -20.45 37.15 18.16
C PRO A 5 -20.19 38.05 16.93
N ILE A 6 -20.99 37.91 15.86
CA ILE A 6 -21.19 38.83 14.69
C ILE A 6 -20.75 38.24 13.33
N SER A 7 -21.72 38.22 12.42
CA SER A 7 -21.65 37.86 10.99
C SER A 7 -21.58 36.37 10.64
N MET A 8 -22.50 35.63 11.26
CA MET A 8 -23.09 34.37 10.81
C MET A 8 -23.59 34.51 9.35
N LYS A 9 -22.73 34.24 8.35
CA LYS A 9 -23.12 33.97 6.95
C LYS A 9 -21.97 33.56 6.03
N PHE A 10 -20.74 34.08 6.24
CA PHE A 10 -19.64 33.83 5.29
C PHE A 10 -18.61 32.80 5.75
N THR A 11 -18.56 32.48 7.05
CA THR A 11 -17.59 31.54 7.62
C THR A 11 -17.83 30.09 7.18
N GLY A 12 -19.08 29.70 6.89
CA GLY A 12 -19.40 28.34 6.46
C GLY A 12 -18.88 28.02 5.05
N VAL A 13 -18.89 29.00 4.15
CA VAL A 13 -18.52 28.80 2.73
C VAL A 13 -17.01 28.58 2.59
N VAL A 14 -16.20 29.30 3.37
CA VAL A 14 -14.73 29.18 3.36
C VAL A 14 -14.27 27.82 3.88
N CYS A 15 -14.92 27.29 4.93
CA CYS A 15 -14.58 25.97 5.45
C CYS A 15 -14.95 24.83 4.48
N ILE A 16 -16.05 24.96 3.72
CA ILE A 16 -16.47 23.94 2.76
C ILE A 16 -15.54 23.91 1.53
N ALA A 17 -15.11 25.07 1.03
CA ALA A 17 -14.21 25.15 -0.12
C ALA A 17 -12.83 24.51 0.15
N PHE A 18 -12.32 24.62 1.38
CA PHE A 18 -11.02 24.05 1.74
C PHE A 18 -11.03 22.51 1.79
N VAL A 19 -12.17 21.91 2.17
CA VAL A 19 -12.33 20.44 2.24
C VAL A 19 -12.37 19.83 0.83
N ILE A 20 -12.99 20.51 -0.14
CA ILE A 20 -13.11 20.00 -1.53
C ILE A 20 -11.75 19.96 -2.25
N VAL A 21 -10.88 20.94 -2.00
CA VAL A 21 -9.54 21.00 -2.60
C VAL A 21 -8.62 19.90 -2.06
N LEU A 22 -8.72 19.56 -0.77
CA LEU A 22 -7.91 18.48 -0.18
C LEU A 22 -8.31 17.09 -0.69
N VAL A 23 -9.60 16.88 -1.00
CA VAL A 23 -10.11 15.59 -1.51
C VAL A 23 -9.75 15.38 -2.99
N SER A 24 -9.52 16.45 -3.74
CA SER A 24 -9.26 16.38 -5.20
C SER A 24 -7.81 15.99 -5.56
N ALA A 25 -6.88 16.02 -4.62
CA ALA A 25 -5.49 15.58 -4.82
C ALA A 25 -5.31 14.05 -4.73
N LEU A 26 -6.32 13.35 -4.23
CA LEU A 26 -6.43 11.89 -4.34
C LEU A 26 -7.07 11.57 -5.68
N ALA A 27 -6.34 11.79 -6.77
CA ALA A 27 -6.72 11.22 -8.04
C ALA A 27 -6.82 9.69 -7.85
N PRO A 28 -7.98 9.05 -8.03
CA PRO A 28 -8.02 7.61 -8.16
C PRO A 28 -7.33 7.30 -9.49
N THR A 29 -6.06 6.91 -9.44
CA THR A 29 -5.45 6.17 -10.54
C THR A 29 -6.37 4.99 -10.81
N LYS A 30 -6.97 5.01 -12.01
CA LYS A 30 -7.75 3.96 -12.64
C LYS A 30 -7.39 2.58 -12.06
N ALA A 31 -8.20 2.07 -11.16
CA ALA A 31 -8.13 0.68 -10.77
C ALA A 31 -9.42 0.04 -11.25
N VAL A 32 -9.25 -0.79 -12.27
CA VAL A 32 -10.19 -1.84 -12.66
C VAL A 32 -10.78 -2.44 -11.39
N LEU A 33 -12.11 -2.57 -11.36
CA LEU A 33 -12.86 -3.36 -10.39
C LEU A 33 -12.45 -4.83 -10.53
N GLU A 34 -11.23 -5.13 -10.12
CA GLU A 34 -10.85 -6.44 -9.63
C GLU A 34 -11.11 -6.38 -8.13
N GLU A 35 -11.66 -7.45 -7.57
CA GLU A 35 -11.77 -7.65 -6.13
C GLU A 35 -10.35 -7.57 -5.54
N LYS A 36 -9.90 -6.35 -5.24
CA LYS A 36 -8.53 -6.12 -4.81
C LYS A 36 -8.42 -6.70 -3.41
N ALA A 37 -7.63 -7.76 -3.28
CA ALA A 37 -7.03 -8.11 -2.01
C ALA A 37 -6.50 -6.81 -1.38
N GLU A 38 -6.91 -6.54 -0.14
CA GLU A 38 -6.41 -5.38 0.58
C GLU A 38 -4.89 -5.50 0.69
N CYS A 39 -4.16 -4.47 0.24
CA CYS A 39 -2.71 -4.44 0.32
C CYS A 39 -2.32 -4.26 1.80
N ILE A 40 -2.24 -5.36 2.53
CA ILE A 40 -1.96 -5.41 3.96
C ILE A 40 -0.52 -5.91 4.16
N PRO A 41 0.46 -5.02 4.42
CA PRO A 41 1.88 -5.39 4.54
C PRO A 41 2.15 -6.37 5.68
N THR A 42 1.33 -6.36 6.73
CA THR A 42 1.50 -7.26 7.88
C THR A 42 1.30 -8.72 7.51
N GLU A 43 0.52 -9.04 6.48
CA GLU A 43 0.37 -10.43 6.03
C GLU A 43 1.67 -10.98 5.41
N LEU A 44 2.57 -10.10 4.93
CA LEU A 44 3.90 -10.46 4.42
C LEU A 44 4.94 -10.69 5.54
N LEU A 45 4.57 -10.50 6.81
CA LEU A 45 5.46 -10.81 7.96
C LEU A 45 5.89 -12.29 7.95
N SER A 46 5.05 -13.18 7.43
CA SER A 46 5.38 -14.61 7.26
C SER A 46 6.59 -14.83 6.32
N CYS A 47 6.88 -13.88 5.43
CA CYS A 47 8.01 -13.92 4.51
C CYS A 47 9.30 -13.31 5.07
N LEU A 48 9.25 -12.59 6.21
CA LEU A 48 10.42 -11.93 6.79
C LEU A 48 11.63 -12.86 6.97
N PRO A 49 11.48 -14.09 7.48
CA PRO A 49 12.61 -15.00 7.64
C PRO A 49 13.32 -15.28 6.31
N ALA A 50 12.56 -15.56 5.25
CA ALA A 50 13.10 -15.82 3.91
C ALA A 50 13.77 -14.56 3.32
N ILE A 51 13.14 -13.40 3.47
CA ILE A 51 13.67 -12.12 3.00
C ILE A 51 14.96 -11.72 3.75
N GLN A 52 15.02 -11.92 5.07
CA GLN A 52 16.17 -11.52 5.87
C GLN A 52 17.35 -12.47 5.72
N THR A 53 17.10 -13.78 5.69
CA THR A 53 18.15 -14.81 5.77
C THR A 53 18.42 -15.53 4.45
N GLY A 54 17.55 -15.37 3.45
CA GLY A 54 17.59 -16.16 2.22
C GLY A 54 17.15 -17.62 2.41
N SER A 55 16.50 -17.93 3.55
CA SER A 55 15.95 -19.26 3.82
C SER A 55 14.75 -19.57 2.93
N GLN A 56 14.39 -20.85 2.84
CA GLN A 56 13.28 -21.29 2.01
C GLN A 56 11.94 -20.75 2.53
N PRO A 57 11.10 -20.13 1.67
CA PRO A 57 9.81 -19.60 2.11
C PRO A 57 8.84 -20.71 2.52
N THR A 58 7.99 -20.40 3.49
CA THR A 58 6.89 -21.27 3.92
C THR A 58 5.73 -21.23 2.92
N ALA A 59 4.84 -22.22 3.00
CA ALA A 59 3.62 -22.23 2.20
C ALA A 59 2.74 -21.00 2.49
N ASP A 60 2.62 -20.60 3.76
CA ASP A 60 1.91 -19.38 4.17
C ASP A 60 2.52 -18.13 3.54
N CYS A 61 3.85 -17.98 3.56
CA CYS A 61 4.51 -16.85 2.91
C CYS A 61 4.16 -16.80 1.42
N CYS A 62 4.29 -17.91 0.70
CA CYS A 62 3.97 -17.93 -0.72
C CYS A 62 2.47 -17.67 -0.99
N GLY A 63 1.58 -18.19 -0.14
CA GLY A 63 0.15 -17.90 -0.21
C GLY A 63 -0.14 -16.40 -0.08
N LYS A 64 0.37 -15.77 0.98
CA LYS A 64 0.19 -14.33 1.23
C LYS A 64 0.82 -13.44 0.17
N LEU A 65 1.99 -13.81 -0.33
CA LEU A 65 2.67 -13.07 -1.39
C LEU A 65 1.87 -13.12 -2.70
N LYS A 66 1.23 -14.27 -2.99
CA LYS A 66 0.42 -14.47 -4.19
C LYS A 66 -0.94 -13.76 -4.11
N GLU A 67 -1.58 -13.77 -2.93
CA GLU A 67 -2.79 -12.97 -2.67
C GLU A 67 -2.55 -11.48 -2.94
N GLN A 68 -1.33 -11.00 -2.73
CA GLN A 68 -0.97 -9.59 -2.85
C GLN A 68 -0.08 -9.26 -4.06
N GLU A 69 -0.06 -10.11 -5.08
CA GLU A 69 0.75 -9.87 -6.29
C GLU A 69 0.44 -8.52 -6.95
N SER A 70 -0.84 -8.13 -6.98
CA SER A 70 -1.31 -6.83 -7.50
C SER A 70 -0.87 -5.61 -6.66
N CYS A 71 -0.34 -5.83 -5.46
CA CYS A 71 0.13 -4.82 -4.53
C CYS A 71 1.66 -4.60 -4.61
N LEU A 72 2.42 -5.50 -5.25
CA LEU A 72 3.88 -5.48 -5.23
C LEU A 72 4.48 -4.17 -5.75
N CYS A 73 3.91 -3.56 -6.80
CA CYS A 73 4.35 -2.25 -7.27
C CYS A 73 4.10 -1.13 -6.24
N GLY A 74 3.02 -1.23 -5.48
CA GLY A 74 2.75 -0.33 -4.36
C GLY A 74 3.81 -0.46 -3.27
N TYR A 75 4.24 -1.69 -2.97
CA TYR A 75 5.31 -1.95 -2.01
C TYR A 75 6.68 -1.49 -2.49
N ILE A 76 7.01 -1.64 -3.78
CA ILE A 76 8.25 -1.11 -4.35
C ILE A 76 8.32 0.42 -4.20
N ARG A 77 7.21 1.12 -4.45
CA ARG A 77 7.16 2.59 -4.39
C ARG A 77 7.17 3.14 -2.95
N ASN A 78 6.80 2.33 -1.97
CA ASN A 78 6.82 2.74 -0.57
C ASN A 78 8.14 2.30 0.09
N PRO A 79 9.02 3.22 0.51
CA PRO A 79 10.31 2.85 1.10
C PRO A 79 10.18 1.96 2.34
N LEU A 80 9.10 2.09 3.12
CA LEU A 80 8.84 1.28 4.31
C LEU A 80 8.57 -0.20 3.99
N PHE A 81 8.07 -0.49 2.78
CA PHE A 81 7.69 -1.83 2.36
C PHE A 81 8.54 -2.36 1.19
N SER A 82 9.40 -1.53 0.62
CA SER A 82 10.26 -1.89 -0.50
C SER A 82 11.09 -3.15 -0.23
N GLN A 83 11.59 -3.31 1.01
CA GLN A 83 12.40 -4.46 1.42
C GLN A 83 11.75 -5.83 1.17
N TYR A 84 10.41 -5.89 1.18
CA TYR A 84 9.66 -7.11 0.93
C TYR A 84 9.70 -7.55 -0.54
N VAL A 85 10.14 -6.67 -1.44
CA VAL A 85 10.11 -6.90 -2.89
C VAL A 85 11.47 -6.68 -3.54
N THR A 86 12.25 -5.68 -3.12
CA THR A 86 13.44 -5.19 -3.86
C THR A 86 14.78 -5.78 -3.42
N SER A 87 14.84 -6.46 -2.26
CA SER A 87 16.08 -7.08 -1.80
C SER A 87 16.42 -8.35 -2.60
N GLU A 88 17.69 -8.74 -2.67
CA GLU A 88 18.11 -9.96 -3.38
C GLU A 88 17.37 -11.21 -2.86
N ASN A 89 17.22 -11.32 -1.54
CA ASN A 89 16.49 -12.42 -0.93
C ASN A 89 14.97 -12.32 -1.18
N ALA A 90 14.39 -11.12 -1.29
CA ALA A 90 13.01 -10.96 -1.72
C ALA A 90 12.82 -11.42 -3.17
N HIS A 91 13.75 -11.11 -4.08
CA HIS A 91 13.72 -11.61 -5.44
C HIS A 91 13.77 -13.14 -5.50
N LYS A 92 14.66 -13.76 -4.70
CA LYS A 92 14.70 -15.23 -4.55
C LYS A 92 13.38 -15.76 -3.99
N THR A 93 12.84 -15.12 -2.95
CA THR A 93 11.56 -15.51 -2.35
C THR A 93 10.41 -15.50 -3.37
N LEU A 94 10.30 -14.44 -4.16
CA LEU A 94 9.34 -14.33 -5.27
C LEU A 94 9.51 -15.47 -6.27
N ALA A 95 10.75 -15.73 -6.71
CA ALA A 95 11.06 -16.82 -7.65
C ALA A 95 10.72 -18.20 -7.06
N ASN A 96 11.05 -18.47 -5.80
CA ASN A 96 10.72 -19.69 -5.08
C ASN A 96 9.20 -19.90 -4.94
N CYS A 97 8.43 -18.83 -4.81
CA CYS A 97 6.97 -18.86 -4.76
C CYS A 97 6.31 -18.84 -6.16
N GLY A 98 7.10 -18.79 -7.25
CA GLY A 98 6.60 -18.75 -8.63
C GLY A 98 5.91 -17.44 -8.99
N ILE A 99 6.29 -16.34 -8.35
CA ILE A 99 5.74 -15.01 -8.58
C ILE A 99 6.76 -14.21 -9.41
N PRO A 100 6.40 -13.72 -10.60
CA PRO A 100 7.31 -12.93 -11.41
C PRO A 100 7.61 -11.59 -10.73
N TYR A 101 8.83 -11.10 -10.91
CA TYR A 101 9.14 -9.74 -10.46
C TYR A 101 8.32 -8.73 -11.28
N PRO A 102 7.54 -7.84 -10.63
CA PRO A 102 6.62 -6.97 -11.35
C PRO A 102 7.37 -5.88 -12.12
N THR A 103 6.87 -5.55 -13.31
CA THR A 103 7.27 -4.32 -14.01
C THR A 103 6.33 -3.20 -13.58
N CYS A 104 6.90 -2.17 -12.96
CA CYS A 104 6.21 -1.01 -12.40
C CYS A 104 6.80 0.28 -12.98
#